data_AF-A0A5E4Q0Y7-F1
#
_entry.id   AF-A0A5E4Q0Y7-F1
#
_cell.length_a   1.000
_cell.length_b   1.000
_cell.length_c   1.000
_cell.angle_alpha   90.00
_cell.angle_beta   90.00
_cell.angle_gamma   90.00
#
_symmetry.space_group_name_H-M   'P 1'
#
loop_
_entity.id
_entity.type
_entity.pdbx_description
1 polymer ?
#
loop_
_entity_poly.entity_id
_entity_poly.type
_entity_poly.pdbx_seq_one_letter_code
_entity_poly.pdbx_strand_id
1 'polypeptide(L)'
;NLGISRIPRYPSVERKTVSAFSILKSFSIKILQKMLVSKEMIFHEYESACEQSRVCGSLKGLERTHCVRECISPSCYREIYQLDPLEEGEIDVRLNSFKGCFIQRSGRTRN
;
A
#
# COMPACT_ATOMS: atom_id res chain seq x y z
N ASN A 1 -69.14 -29.11 -23.61
CA ASN A 1 -69.26 -27.72 -23.10
C ASN A 1 -68.14 -27.46 -22.12
N LEU A 2 -67.34 -26.44 -22.45
CA LEU A 2 -65.99 -26.17 -21.96
C LEU A 2 -65.94 -25.82 -20.45
N GLY A 3 -65.26 -26.65 -19.66
CA GLY A 3 -64.85 -26.33 -18.29
C GLY A 3 -63.48 -25.64 -18.31
N ILE A 4 -63.48 -24.31 -18.30
CA ILE A 4 -62.25 -23.50 -18.31
C ILE A 4 -61.55 -23.62 -16.95
N SER A 5 -60.46 -24.39 -16.92
CA SER A 5 -59.52 -24.47 -15.80
C SER A 5 -58.76 -23.16 -15.67
N ARG A 6 -59.07 -22.32 -14.67
CA ARG A 6 -58.28 -21.13 -14.37
C ARG A 6 -57.00 -21.56 -13.64
N ILE A 7 -55.88 -21.53 -14.36
CA ILE A 7 -54.53 -21.65 -13.82
C ILE A 7 -54.24 -20.40 -12.96
N PRO A 8 -53.82 -20.51 -11.70
CA PRO A 8 -53.35 -19.36 -10.93
C PRO A 8 -52.02 -18.86 -11.53
N ARG A 9 -51.97 -17.56 -11.86
CA ARG A 9 -50.71 -16.88 -12.21
C ARG A 9 -49.83 -16.77 -10.96
N TYR A 10 -48.72 -17.50 -10.93
CA TYR A 10 -47.63 -17.25 -9.98
C TYR A 10 -46.92 -15.93 -10.33
N PRO A 11 -46.66 -15.03 -9.36
CA PRO A 11 -45.80 -13.88 -9.58
C PRO A 11 -44.32 -14.30 -9.62
N SER A 12 -43.60 -13.72 -10.57
CA SER A 12 -42.16 -13.83 -10.78
C SER A 12 -41.40 -13.49 -9.48
N VAL A 13 -40.63 -14.45 -8.95
CA VAL A 13 -39.76 -14.22 -7.78
C VAL A 13 -38.58 -13.35 -8.22
N GLU A 14 -38.59 -12.07 -7.83
CA GLU A 14 -37.46 -11.15 -8.01
C GLU A 14 -36.22 -11.62 -7.24
N ARG A 15 -35.07 -11.54 -7.92
CA ARG A 15 -33.73 -11.88 -7.43
C ARG A 15 -33.32 -10.99 -6.23
N LYS A 16 -33.44 -11.50 -5.00
CA LYS A 16 -32.96 -10.84 -3.77
C LYS A 16 -31.54 -11.26 -3.36
N THR A 17 -30.54 -11.13 -4.24
CA THR A 17 -29.14 -11.52 -3.92
C THR A 17 -28.09 -10.40 -4.04
N VAL A 18 -28.50 -9.15 -4.29
CA VAL A 18 -27.55 -8.05 -4.59
C VAL A 18 -27.02 -7.32 -3.33
N SER A 19 -27.62 -7.52 -2.16
CA SER A 19 -27.30 -6.70 -0.96
C SER A 19 -26.05 -7.16 -0.20
N ALA A 20 -25.97 -8.42 0.23
CA ALA A 20 -24.87 -8.91 1.08
C ALA A 20 -23.50 -8.92 0.37
N PHE A 21 -23.48 -9.27 -0.93
CA PHE A 21 -22.26 -9.28 -1.74
C PHE A 21 -21.65 -7.88 -1.93
N SER A 22 -22.50 -6.86 -2.07
CA SER A 22 -22.08 -5.47 -2.27
C SER A 22 -21.49 -4.86 -1.00
N ILE A 23 -22.06 -5.20 0.16
CA ILE A 23 -21.58 -4.73 1.47
C ILE A 23 -20.23 -5.39 1.81
N LEU A 24 -20.08 -6.70 1.60
CA LEU A 24 -18.82 -7.42 1.82
C LEU A 24 -17.67 -6.92 0.93
N LYS A 25 -17.96 -6.62 -0.34
CA LYS A 25 -16.99 -5.98 -1.25
C LYS A 25 -16.59 -4.59 -0.74
N SER A 26 -17.56 -3.76 -0.34
CA SER A 26 -17.30 -2.40 0.16
C SER A 26 -16.46 -2.39 1.45
N PHE A 27 -16.71 -3.33 2.36
CA PHE A 27 -15.94 -3.48 3.59
C PHE A 27 -14.51 -3.93 3.32
N SER A 28 -14.33 -4.92 2.43
CA SER A 28 -13.02 -5.40 1.99
C SER A 28 -12.19 -4.30 1.31
N ILE A 29 -12.82 -3.49 0.46
CA ILE A 29 -12.18 -2.35 -0.20
C ILE A 29 -11.72 -1.30 0.83
N LYS A 30 -12.56 -0.97 1.83
CA LYS A 30 -12.19 -0.04 2.90
C LYS A 30 -11.03 -0.55 3.76
N ILE A 31 -11.00 -1.85 4.07
CA ILE A 31 -9.88 -2.47 4.80
C ILE A 31 -8.58 -2.36 4.01
N LEU A 32 -8.61 -2.67 2.71
CA LEU A 32 -7.43 -2.56 1.84
C LEU A 32 -6.93 -1.12 1.71
N GLN A 33 -7.85 -0.15 1.58
CA GLN A 33 -7.49 1.27 1.52
C GLN A 33 -6.86 1.76 2.83
N LYS A 34 -7.40 1.36 3.98
CA LYS A 34 -6.83 1.66 5.31
C LYS A 34 -5.41 1.09 5.45
N MET A 35 -5.19 -0.14 4.99
CA MET A 35 -3.88 -0.80 5.04
C MET A 35 -2.84 -0.10 4.14
N LEU A 36 -3.23 0.37 2.95
CA LEU A 36 -2.34 1.13 2.06
C LEU A 36 -1.99 2.50 2.62
N VAL A 37 -2.97 3.23 3.16
CA VAL A 37 -2.74 4.51 3.86
C VAL A 37 -1.80 4.29 5.05
N SER A 38 -2.00 3.21 5.82
CA SER A 38 -1.12 2.87 6.93
C SER A 38 0.32 2.60 6.50
N LYS A 39 0.54 1.97 5.34
CA LYS A 39 1.89 1.68 4.82
C LYS A 39 2.63 2.96 4.43
N GLU A 40 1.96 3.88 3.73
CA GLU A 40 2.57 5.15 3.34
C GLU A 40 2.85 6.03 4.57
N MET A 41 1.94 6.04 5.56
CA MET A 41 2.16 6.76 6.82
C MET A 41 3.38 6.24 7.60
N ILE A 42 3.56 4.91 7.69
CA ILE A 42 4.71 4.33 8.37
C ILE A 42 6.01 4.74 7.67
N PHE A 43 6.06 4.68 6.34
CA PHE A 43 7.26 5.10 5.61
C PHE A 43 7.60 6.57 5.90
N HIS A 44 6.60 7.46 5.82
CA HIS A 44 6.78 8.88 6.08
C HIS A 44 7.25 9.16 7.52
N GLU A 45 6.78 8.41 8.50
CA GLU A 45 7.24 8.51 9.89
C GLU A 45 8.74 8.19 10.02
N TYR A 46 9.19 7.09 9.40
CA TYR A 46 10.61 6.73 9.39
C TYR A 46 11.46 7.74 8.62
N GLU A 47 10.97 8.22 7.48
CA GLU A 47 11.65 9.25 6.69
C GLU A 47 11.84 10.52 7.52
N SER A 48 10.78 11.01 8.17
CA SER A 48 10.84 12.20 9.02
C SER A 48 11.78 12.02 10.22
N ALA A 49 11.77 10.84 10.85
CA ALA A 49 12.68 10.54 11.97
C ALA A 49 14.16 10.52 11.53
N CYS A 50 14.44 9.90 10.38
CA CYS A 50 15.79 9.84 9.82
C CYS A 50 16.28 11.22 9.36
N GLU A 51 15.41 12.02 8.72
CA GLU A 51 15.73 13.40 8.30
C GLU A 51 16.07 14.32 9.46
N GLN A 52 15.46 14.11 10.63
CA GLN A 52 15.69 14.86 11.86
C GLN A 52 16.79 14.26 12.75
N SER A 53 17.32 13.10 12.38
CA SER A 53 18.42 12.47 13.12
C SER A 53 19.65 13.37 13.13
N ARG A 54 20.46 13.28 14.19
CA ARG A 54 21.73 14.05 14.27
C ARG A 54 22.69 13.72 13.13
N VAL A 55 22.62 12.51 12.58
CA VAL A 55 23.52 12.03 11.53
C VAL A 55 23.12 12.62 10.18
N CYS A 56 21.86 12.49 9.78
CA CYS A 56 21.43 12.96 8.45
C CYS A 56 20.98 14.43 8.45
N GLY A 57 20.59 14.99 9.59
CA GLY A 57 20.07 16.35 9.69
C GLY A 57 21.09 17.44 9.36
N SER A 58 22.39 17.16 9.51
CA SER A 58 23.47 18.08 9.13
C SER A 58 23.87 17.99 7.65
N LEU A 59 23.47 16.93 6.94
CA LEU A 59 23.81 16.72 5.54
C LEU A 59 22.85 17.48 4.63
N LYS A 60 23.24 17.70 3.36
CA LYS A 60 22.42 18.39 2.36
C LYS A 60 22.43 17.64 1.03
N GLY A 61 21.47 17.96 0.17
CA GLY A 61 21.40 17.44 -1.19
C GLY A 61 21.41 15.92 -1.24
N LEU A 62 22.18 15.38 -2.18
CA LEU A 62 22.28 13.95 -2.44
C LEU A 62 22.82 13.14 -1.26
N GLU A 63 23.83 13.65 -0.54
CA GLU A 63 24.38 13.00 0.64
C GLU A 63 23.32 12.79 1.73
N ARG A 64 22.45 13.79 1.93
CA ARG A 64 21.31 13.67 2.85
C ARG A 64 20.37 12.56 2.40
N THR A 65 20.06 12.50 1.11
CA THR A 65 19.20 11.45 0.54
C THR A 65 19.78 10.07 0.79
N HIS A 66 21.07 9.85 0.51
CA HIS A 66 21.74 8.57 0.79
C HIS A 66 21.67 8.20 2.27
N CYS A 67 22.02 9.14 3.15
CA CYS A 67 21.96 8.93 4.59
C CYS A 67 20.56 8.55 5.07
N VAL A 68 19.52 9.28 4.63
CA VAL A 68 18.14 9.03 5.05
C VAL A 68 17.67 7.67 4.55
N ARG A 69 17.95 7.30 3.29
CA ARG A 69 17.57 5.99 2.73
C ARG A 69 18.28 4.84 3.45
N GLU A 70 19.56 4.98 3.74
CA GLU A 70 20.30 3.99 4.51
C GLU A 70 19.79 3.89 5.95
N CYS A 71 19.48 5.03 6.59
CA CYS A 71 18.88 5.09 7.94
C CYS A 71 17.53 4.37 8.01
N ILE A 72 16.64 4.58 7.03
CA ILE A 72 15.31 3.94 6.99
C ILE A 72 15.43 2.41 6.92
N SER A 73 16.31 1.91 6.04
CA SER A 73 16.56 0.46 5.95
C SER A 73 17.89 0.19 5.26
N PRO A 74 18.95 -0.17 6.02
CA PRO A 74 20.26 -0.45 5.43
C PRO A 74 20.22 -1.61 4.43
N SER A 75 19.37 -2.62 4.68
CA SER A 75 19.20 -3.75 3.78
C SER A 75 18.54 -3.38 2.44
N CYS A 76 17.49 -2.56 2.46
CA CYS A 76 16.85 -2.11 1.21
C CYS A 76 17.73 -1.12 0.46
N TYR A 77 18.45 -0.28 1.19
CA TYR A 77 19.35 0.68 0.58
C TYR A 77 20.44 -0.02 -0.22
N ARG A 78 21.10 -1.01 0.39
CA ARG A 78 22.11 -1.82 -0.31
C ARG A 78 21.54 -2.55 -1.52
N GLU A 79 20.36 -3.16 -1.39
CA GLU A 79 19.76 -3.89 -2.50
C GLU A 79 19.41 -3.01 -3.71
N ILE A 80 18.97 -1.77 -3.48
CA ILE A 80 18.46 -0.89 -4.53
C ILE A 80 19.55 0.06 -5.08
N TYR A 81 20.51 0.49 -4.25
CA TYR A 81 21.44 1.56 -4.58
C TYR A 81 22.93 1.18 -4.48
N GLN A 82 23.31 -0.03 -4.00
CA GLN A 82 24.72 -0.37 -3.82
C GLN A 82 25.48 -0.55 -5.15
N LEU A 83 24.83 -1.15 -6.15
CA LEU A 83 25.47 -1.42 -7.45
C LEU A 83 25.50 -0.18 -8.35
N ASP A 84 24.51 0.69 -8.20
CA ASP A 84 24.29 1.87 -9.03
C ASP A 84 23.83 3.03 -8.13
N PRO A 85 24.76 3.75 -7.48
CA PRO A 85 24.41 4.87 -6.61
C PRO A 85 23.71 5.99 -7.39
N LEU A 86 22.85 6.76 -6.73
CA LEU A 86 22.27 7.97 -7.32
C LEU A 86 23.38 9.00 -7.62
N GLU A 87 23.25 9.70 -8.74
CA GLU A 87 24.12 10.80 -9.12
C GLU A 87 23.46 12.17 -8.92
N GLU A 88 24.26 13.23 -8.80
CA GLU A 88 23.74 14.59 -8.61
C GLU A 88 23.03 15.06 -9.90
N GLY A 89 21.77 15.46 -9.77
CA GLY A 89 20.92 15.83 -10.91
C GLY A 89 20.11 14.66 -11.50
N GLU A 90 20.29 13.43 -11.02
CA GLU A 90 19.44 12.29 -11.40
C GLU A 90 18.06 12.36 -10.71
N ILE A 91 17.02 11.89 -11.39
CA ILE A 91 15.69 11.69 -10.80
C ILE A 91 15.61 10.26 -10.26
N ASP A 92 15.41 10.12 -8.95
CA ASP A 92 15.26 8.79 -8.32
C ASP A 92 13.91 8.14 -8.65
N VAL A 93 13.88 7.36 -9.74
CA VAL A 93 12.73 6.54 -10.13
C VAL A 93 12.56 5.27 -9.29
N ARG A 94 13.57 4.91 -8.49
CA ARG A 94 13.66 3.66 -7.72
C ARG A 94 13.04 3.78 -6.33
N LEU A 95 12.68 5.00 -5.91
CA LEU A 95 12.04 5.27 -4.62
C LEU A 95 10.82 4.37 -4.33
N ASN A 96 9.98 4.10 -5.33
CA ASN A 96 8.82 3.21 -5.15
C ASN A 96 9.23 1.76 -4.85
N SER A 97 10.29 1.28 -5.50
CA SER A 97 10.87 -0.04 -5.21
C SER A 97 11.47 -0.07 -3.80
N PHE A 98 12.16 0.99 -3.39
CA PHE A 98 12.69 1.13 -2.03
C PHE A 98 11.59 1.10 -0.97
N LYS A 99 10.50 1.88 -1.15
CA LYS A 99 9.31 1.85 -0.29
C LYS A 99 8.71 0.44 -0.21
N GLY A 100 8.54 -0.22 -1.35
CA GLY A 100 8.03 -1.58 -1.42
C GLY A 100 8.89 -2.58 -0.66
N CYS A 101 10.21 -2.48 -0.79
CA CYS A 101 11.18 -3.27 -0.05
C CYS A 101 11.07 -3.07 1.46
N PHE A 102 11.00 -1.81 1.92
CA PHE A 102 10.87 -1.48 3.34
C PHE A 102 9.61 -2.09 3.95
N ILE A 103 8.45 -1.94 3.30
CA ILE A 103 7.17 -2.49 3.77
C ILE A 103 7.21 -4.02 3.86
N GLN A 104 7.86 -4.70 2.91
CA GLN A 104 8.00 -6.15 2.97
C GLN A 104 8.86 -6.60 4.16
N ARG A 105 9.89 -5.82 4.53
CA ARG A 105 10.78 -6.16 5.65
C ARG A 105 10.18 -5.79 7.00
N SER A 106 9.51 -4.65 7.12
CA SER A 106 8.86 -4.22 8.36
C SER A 106 7.69 -5.12 8.76
N GLY A 107 6.99 -5.72 7.78
CA GLY A 107 5.93 -6.69 8.04
C GLY A 107 6.39 -8.08 8.50
N ARG A 108 7.70 -8.40 8.38
CA ARG A 108 8.26 -9.72 8.75
C ARG A 108 8.75 -9.80 10.21
N THR A 109 8.81 -8.69 10.95
CA THR A 109 9.28 -8.66 12.35
C THR A 109 8.22 -9.14 13.36
N ARG A 110 7.54 -10.25 13.05
CA ARG A 110 6.68 -10.99 13.99
C ARG A 110 7.22 -12.40 14.11
N ASN A 111 8.32 -12.56 14.83
CA ASN A 111 8.74 -13.85 15.40
C ASN A 111 9.56 -13.60 16.66
#